data_AF-A0A8J6P1M0-F1
#
_entry.id   AF-A0A8J6P1M0-F1
#
_cell.length_a   1.000
_cell.length_b   1.000
_cell.length_c   1.000
_cell.angle_alpha   90.00
_cell.angle_beta   90.00
_cell.angle_gamma   90.00
#
_symmetry.space_group_name_H-M   'P 1'
#
loop_
_entity.id
_entity.type
_entity.pdbx_description
1 polymer ?
#
loop_
_entity_poly.entity_id
_entity_poly.type
_entity_poly.pdbx_seq_one_letter_code
_entity_poly.pdbx_strand_id
1 'polypeptide(L)'
;MNENKRFFALSIILVALIFGCSAGFGNYGRIKDLPKTEDQVTIQHLIDTWKDYDVYYAGLHVKSPLGIMFDPKNNNTTLKGDRWKKVEDQNTLKTINKWLHVNNEYEPELREILGPDGKFYGYLYHSEGPAIFKQIDDGTLYAYDLEEPCQGGYGNCRGR
;
A
#
# COMPACT_ATOMS: atom_id res chain seq x y z
N MET A 1 9.62 -23.73 48.12
CA MET A 1 9.23 -23.58 46.70
C MET A 1 10.36 -24.17 45.87
N ASN A 2 10.12 -25.31 45.23
CA ASN A 2 11.16 -26.21 44.71
C ASN A 2 11.93 -25.57 43.54
N GLU A 3 13.25 -25.70 43.49
CA GLU A 3 14.12 -25.08 42.47
C GLU A 3 13.68 -25.43 41.03
N ASN A 4 13.16 -26.63 40.83
CA ASN A 4 12.66 -27.10 39.53
C ASN A 4 11.44 -26.30 39.03
N LYS A 5 10.61 -25.77 39.95
CA LYS A 5 9.46 -24.90 39.62
C LYS A 5 9.91 -23.48 39.25
N ARG A 6 11.05 -23.02 39.80
CA ARG A 6 11.66 -21.72 39.45
C ARG A 6 12.27 -21.75 38.05
N PHE A 7 12.97 -22.82 37.69
CA PHE A 7 13.52 -22.99 36.33
C PHE A 7 12.44 -23.13 35.26
N PHE A 8 11.37 -23.89 35.54
CA PHE A 8 10.26 -24.04 34.60
C PHE A 8 9.51 -22.72 34.37
N ALA A 9 9.27 -21.93 35.44
CA ALA A 9 8.65 -20.62 35.34
C ALA A 9 9.53 -19.60 34.59
N LEU A 10 10.85 -19.60 34.82
CA LEU A 10 11.80 -18.73 34.12
C LEU A 10 11.87 -19.05 32.62
N SER A 11 11.80 -20.33 32.25
CA SER A 11 11.81 -20.77 30.84
C SER A 11 10.56 -20.30 30.08
N ILE A 12 9.39 -20.35 30.72
CA ILE A 12 8.13 -19.85 30.13
C ILE A 12 8.18 -18.33 29.91
N ILE A 13 8.74 -17.57 30.85
CA ILE A 13 8.90 -16.12 30.73
C ILE A 13 9.87 -15.75 29.60
N LEU A 14 10.95 -16.52 29.42
CA LEU A 14 11.92 -16.30 28.35
C LEU A 14 11.31 -16.54 26.96
N VAL A 15 10.50 -17.58 26.80
CA VAL A 15 9.79 -17.86 25.53
C VAL A 15 8.77 -16.77 25.22
N ALA A 16 8.04 -16.26 26.22
CA ALA A 16 7.08 -15.17 26.01
C ALA A 16 7.75 -13.85 25.57
N LEU A 17 8.98 -13.59 26.02
CA LEU A 17 9.74 -12.39 25.64
C LEU A 17 10.27 -12.42 24.20
N ILE A 18 10.52 -13.61 23.63
CA ILE A 18 11.02 -13.75 22.25
C ILE A 18 9.90 -13.52 21.23
N PHE A 19 8.65 -13.86 21.57
CA PHE A 19 7.47 -13.60 20.71
C PHE A 19 6.90 -12.17 20.85
N GLY A 20 7.37 -11.38 21.82
CA GLY A 20 6.84 -10.03 22.11
C GLY A 20 7.56 -8.87 21.43
N CYS A 21 8.66 -9.11 20.71
CA CYS A 21 9.60 -8.05 20.29
C CYS A 21 9.51 -7.58 18.83
N SER A 22 8.36 -7.72 18.17
CA SER A 22 8.11 -7.08 16.85
C SER A 22 7.00 -6.04 16.85
N ALA A 23 6.28 -5.83 17.96
CA ALA A 23 5.21 -4.83 18.08
C ALA A 23 5.70 -3.36 18.23
N GLY A 24 6.97 -3.09 17.92
CA GLY A 24 7.64 -1.82 18.27
C GLY A 24 7.83 -0.81 17.13
N PHE A 25 7.42 -1.13 15.90
CA PHE A 25 7.45 -0.19 14.77
C PHE A 25 6.01 0.15 14.43
N GLY A 26 5.68 1.45 14.34
CA GLY A 26 4.32 1.96 14.47
C GLY A 26 3.28 1.33 13.54
N ASN A 27 2.00 1.60 13.80
CA ASN A 27 0.83 1.08 13.07
C ASN A 27 0.72 1.61 11.62
N TYR A 28 1.82 1.78 10.90
CA TYR A 28 1.87 2.25 9.52
C TYR A 28 2.35 1.14 8.61
N GLY A 29 1.68 1.00 7.48
CA GLY A 29 2.18 0.19 6.38
C GLY A 29 3.38 0.85 5.71
N ARG A 30 4.05 0.10 4.86
CA ARG A 30 5.18 0.56 4.05
C ARG A 30 5.03 0.13 2.62
N ILE A 31 5.58 0.92 1.71
CA ILE A 31 5.74 0.56 0.31
C ILE A 31 7.09 -0.14 0.12
N LYS A 32 7.12 -1.15 -0.75
CA LYS A 32 8.33 -1.91 -1.06
C LYS A 32 8.47 -2.04 -2.58
N ASP A 33 9.67 -1.75 -3.07
CA ASP A 33 10.00 -1.92 -4.49
C ASP A 33 9.95 -3.39 -4.90
N LEU A 34 9.46 -3.63 -6.10
CA LEU A 34 9.45 -4.97 -6.68
C LEU A 34 10.88 -5.41 -7.04
N PRO A 35 11.22 -6.68 -6.85
CA PRO A 35 12.51 -7.21 -7.28
C PRO A 35 12.63 -7.15 -8.80
N LYS A 36 13.81 -6.74 -9.29
CA LYS A 36 14.12 -6.64 -10.74
C LYS A 36 14.44 -8.01 -11.33
N THR A 37 13.44 -8.89 -11.40
CA THR A 37 13.56 -10.26 -11.95
C THR A 37 12.61 -10.46 -13.14
N GLU A 38 12.86 -11.46 -13.99
CA GLU A 38 12.00 -11.72 -15.17
C GLU A 38 10.55 -12.07 -14.78
N ASP A 39 10.34 -12.72 -13.64
CA ASP A 39 9.01 -13.06 -13.10
C ASP A 39 8.35 -11.93 -12.29
N GLN A 40 8.83 -10.69 -12.44
CA GLN A 40 8.27 -9.56 -11.69
C GLN A 40 6.84 -9.26 -12.14
N VAL A 41 5.97 -8.99 -11.17
CA VAL A 41 4.63 -8.46 -11.44
C VAL A 41 4.77 -7.13 -12.16
N THR A 42 4.02 -6.94 -13.24
CA THR A 42 4.01 -5.69 -14.02
C THR A 42 2.65 -5.03 -13.97
N ILE A 43 2.60 -3.71 -14.25
CA ILE A 43 1.32 -3.00 -14.35
C ILE A 43 0.43 -3.61 -15.44
N GLN A 44 1.01 -4.09 -16.55
CA GLN A 44 0.26 -4.76 -17.61
C GLN A 44 -0.36 -6.07 -17.12
N HIS A 45 0.39 -6.87 -16.36
CA HIS A 45 -0.14 -8.09 -15.74
C HIS A 45 -1.32 -7.77 -14.81
N LEU A 46 -1.24 -6.73 -13.98
CA LEU A 46 -2.34 -6.31 -13.10
C LEU A 46 -3.56 -5.79 -13.87
N ILE A 47 -3.36 -5.10 -15.00
CA ILE A 47 -4.45 -4.65 -15.88
C ILE A 47 -5.14 -5.85 -16.54
N ASP A 48 -4.38 -6.86 -16.97
CA ASP A 48 -4.91 -8.05 -17.63
C ASP A 48 -5.65 -8.97 -16.66
N THR A 49 -5.19 -9.00 -15.40
CA THR A 49 -5.78 -9.77 -14.29
C THR A 49 -6.66 -8.94 -13.36
N TRP A 50 -7.08 -7.73 -13.78
CA TRP A 50 -7.76 -6.76 -12.89
C TRP A 50 -8.99 -7.30 -12.13
N LYS A 51 -9.66 -8.31 -12.68
CA LYS A 51 -10.82 -8.95 -12.04
C LYS A 51 -10.47 -9.65 -10.72
N ASP A 52 -9.21 -10.02 -10.52
CA ASP A 52 -8.70 -10.63 -9.29
C ASP A 52 -8.52 -9.60 -8.16
N TYR A 53 -8.74 -8.32 -8.46
CA TYR A 53 -8.55 -7.20 -7.55
C TYR A 53 -9.82 -6.34 -7.43
N ASP A 54 -10.02 -5.73 -6.27
CA ASP A 54 -10.75 -4.48 -6.15
C ASP A 54 -9.79 -3.34 -6.49
N VAL A 55 -10.09 -2.61 -7.56
CA VAL A 55 -9.18 -1.60 -8.11
C VAL A 55 -9.71 -0.21 -7.78
N TYR A 56 -8.83 0.66 -7.34
CA TYR A 56 -9.15 2.04 -6.98
C TYR A 56 -8.17 3.03 -7.61
N TYR A 57 -8.59 4.27 -7.80
CA TYR A 57 -7.69 5.36 -8.18
C TYR A 57 -7.84 6.57 -7.25
N ALA A 58 -6.74 7.28 -7.06
CA ALA A 58 -6.71 8.59 -6.42
C ALA A 58 -6.53 9.69 -7.47
N GLY A 59 -7.01 10.90 -7.15
CA GLY A 59 -6.94 12.08 -8.01
C GLY A 59 -8.31 12.67 -8.37
N LEU A 60 -8.28 13.81 -9.06
CA LEU A 60 -9.48 14.62 -9.34
C LEU A 60 -10.50 13.86 -10.19
N HIS A 61 -10.06 13.24 -11.28
CA HIS A 61 -10.88 12.45 -12.19
C HIS A 61 -10.02 11.48 -13.02
N VAL A 62 -10.64 10.61 -13.82
CA VAL A 62 -9.98 9.55 -14.61
C VAL A 62 -8.94 10.02 -15.65
N LYS A 63 -8.88 11.34 -15.91
CA LYS A 63 -7.89 11.98 -16.79
C LYS A 63 -6.91 12.89 -16.04
N SER A 64 -6.98 12.91 -14.72
CA SER A 64 -6.06 13.55 -13.79
C SER A 64 -5.80 12.64 -12.58
N PRO A 65 -5.34 11.39 -12.80
CA PRO A 65 -5.05 10.47 -11.72
C PRO A 65 -3.70 10.77 -11.06
N LEU A 66 -3.58 10.40 -9.78
CA LEU A 66 -2.33 10.44 -9.01
C LEU A 66 -1.76 9.05 -8.74
N GLY A 67 -2.61 8.03 -8.70
CA GLY A 67 -2.18 6.64 -8.56
C GLY A 67 -3.31 5.64 -8.68
N ILE A 68 -2.94 4.36 -8.80
CA ILE A 68 -3.84 3.21 -8.84
C ILE A 68 -3.47 2.28 -7.69
N MET A 69 -4.48 1.78 -6.99
CA MET A 69 -4.34 0.81 -5.92
C MET A 69 -5.07 -0.48 -6.31
N PHE A 70 -4.38 -1.60 -6.17
CA PHE A 70 -4.90 -2.94 -6.48
C PHE A 70 -5.00 -3.74 -5.17
N ASP A 71 -6.21 -3.97 -4.69
CA ASP A 71 -6.52 -4.75 -3.48
C ASP A 71 -6.92 -6.18 -3.89
N PRO A 72 -6.11 -7.23 -3.64
CA PRO A 72 -6.41 -8.59 -4.07
C PRO A 72 -7.67 -9.14 -3.36
N LYS A 73 -8.62 -9.67 -4.14
CA LYS A 73 -9.88 -10.22 -3.58
C LYS A 73 -9.70 -11.52 -2.80
N ASN A 74 -8.57 -12.21 -3.00
CA ASN A 74 -8.32 -13.55 -2.50
C ASN A 74 -7.31 -13.60 -1.35
N ASN A 75 -7.00 -12.45 -0.73
CA ASN A 75 -6.15 -12.41 0.46
C ASN A 75 -6.99 -12.11 1.73
N ASN A 76 -6.36 -12.28 2.90
CA ASN A 76 -6.98 -11.97 4.19
C ASN A 76 -6.63 -10.55 4.64
N THR A 77 -6.59 -9.60 3.71
CA THR A 77 -6.32 -8.18 4.00
C THR A 77 -7.27 -7.29 3.23
N THR A 78 -7.31 -6.01 3.58
CA THR A 78 -8.17 -5.05 2.90
C THR A 78 -7.50 -3.68 2.88
N LEU A 79 -7.65 -2.99 1.76
CA LEU A 79 -7.26 -1.59 1.57
C LEU A 79 -8.52 -0.72 1.54
N LYS A 80 -8.54 0.34 2.34
CA LYS A 80 -9.65 1.31 2.37
C LYS A 80 -9.11 2.73 2.26
N GLY A 81 -9.87 3.64 1.68
CA GLY A 81 -9.55 5.07 1.75
C GLY A 81 -10.63 5.93 1.10
N ASP A 82 -11.04 7.00 1.77
CA ASP A 82 -12.23 7.77 1.36
C ASP A 82 -12.05 8.53 0.04
N ARG A 83 -10.79 8.80 -0.34
CA ARG A 83 -10.45 9.51 -1.59
C ARG A 83 -10.04 8.57 -2.73
N TRP A 84 -10.10 7.26 -2.48
CA TRP A 84 -9.82 6.22 -3.45
C TRP A 84 -11.13 5.78 -4.11
N LYS A 85 -11.30 6.12 -5.38
CA LYS A 85 -12.52 5.87 -6.15
C LYS A 85 -12.43 4.51 -6.84
N LYS A 86 -13.45 3.68 -6.67
CA LYS A 86 -13.49 2.34 -7.29
C LYS A 86 -13.51 2.43 -8.81
N VAL A 87 -12.77 1.54 -9.46
CA VAL A 87 -12.74 1.36 -10.90
C VAL A 87 -13.60 0.15 -11.27
N GLU A 88 -14.70 0.40 -11.98
CA GLU A 88 -15.72 -0.61 -12.24
C GLU A 88 -15.48 -1.41 -13.53
N ASP A 89 -14.60 -0.92 -14.42
CA ASP A 89 -14.35 -1.56 -15.71
C ASP A 89 -12.91 -1.36 -16.20
N GLN A 90 -12.47 -2.30 -17.05
CA GLN A 90 -11.10 -2.35 -17.56
C GLN A 90 -10.75 -1.18 -18.49
N ASN A 91 -11.72 -0.61 -19.22
CA ASN A 91 -11.45 0.51 -20.12
C ASN A 91 -11.17 1.79 -19.33
N THR A 92 -11.89 1.99 -18.24
CA THR A 92 -11.61 3.05 -17.26
C THR A 92 -10.22 2.86 -16.65
N LEU A 93 -9.86 1.64 -16.23
CA LEU A 93 -8.51 1.34 -15.73
C LEU A 93 -7.41 1.67 -16.76
N LYS A 94 -7.57 1.23 -18.01
CA LYS A 94 -6.63 1.54 -19.11
C LYS A 94 -6.53 3.05 -19.37
N THR A 95 -7.64 3.78 -19.25
CA THR A 95 -7.68 5.24 -19.38
C THR A 95 -6.89 5.91 -18.27
N ILE A 96 -7.10 5.49 -17.02
CA ILE A 96 -6.36 6.00 -15.86
C ILE A 96 -4.86 5.75 -16.02
N ASN A 97 -4.47 4.51 -16.37
CA ASN A 97 -3.06 4.17 -16.61
C ASN A 97 -2.44 5.08 -17.67
N LYS A 98 -3.11 5.27 -18.81
CA LYS A 98 -2.65 6.17 -19.87
C LYS A 98 -2.41 7.59 -19.37
N TRP A 99 -3.33 8.15 -18.59
CA TRP A 99 -3.20 9.53 -18.09
C TRP A 99 -2.18 9.68 -16.97
N LEU A 100 -1.89 8.62 -16.20
CA LEU A 100 -0.76 8.64 -15.25
C LEU A 100 0.58 8.87 -15.95
N HIS A 101 0.82 8.27 -17.11
CA HIS A 101 2.05 8.51 -17.87
C HIS A 101 2.09 9.90 -18.52
N VAL A 102 0.94 10.50 -18.84
CA VAL A 102 0.86 11.79 -19.54
C VAL A 102 0.98 12.97 -18.58
N ASN A 103 0.43 12.86 -17.38
CA ASN A 103 0.27 13.99 -16.46
C ASN A 103 1.37 14.13 -15.43
N ASN A 104 2.21 13.10 -15.26
CA ASN A 104 3.26 13.12 -14.24
C ASN A 104 4.63 13.34 -14.88
N GLU A 105 5.45 14.15 -14.20
CA GLU A 105 6.84 14.40 -14.60
C GLU A 105 7.70 13.14 -14.47
N TYR A 106 7.36 12.28 -13.50
CA TYR A 106 8.04 11.02 -13.22
C TYR A 106 7.22 9.81 -13.69
N GLU A 107 7.93 8.83 -14.24
CA GLU A 107 7.34 7.56 -14.65
C GLU A 107 6.74 6.85 -13.42
N PRO A 108 5.46 6.45 -13.45
CA PRO A 108 4.87 5.77 -12.31
C PRO A 108 5.51 4.41 -12.05
N GLU A 109 5.75 4.12 -10.79
CA GLU A 109 6.39 2.89 -10.34
C GLU A 109 5.38 1.98 -9.62
N LEU A 110 5.53 0.67 -9.87
CA LEU A 110 4.73 -0.35 -9.21
C LEU A 110 5.44 -0.85 -7.95
N ARG A 111 4.75 -0.76 -6.81
CA ARG A 111 5.27 -1.17 -5.49
C ARG A 111 4.28 -2.05 -4.74
N GLU A 112 4.78 -2.90 -3.86
CA GLU A 112 3.96 -3.65 -2.90
C GLU A 112 3.55 -2.75 -1.73
N ILE A 113 2.32 -2.91 -1.25
CA ILE A 113 1.86 -2.34 0.00
C ILE A 113 1.96 -3.43 1.06
N LEU A 114 2.75 -3.18 2.10
CA LEU A 114 2.94 -4.08 3.23
C LEU A 114 2.35 -3.48 4.51
N GLY A 115 1.75 -4.31 5.36
CA GLY A 115 1.37 -3.95 6.72
C GLY A 115 2.58 -3.72 7.63
N PRO A 116 2.35 -3.21 8.86
CA PRO A 116 3.42 -3.03 9.85
C PRO A 116 4.08 -4.35 10.26
N ASP A 117 3.35 -5.47 10.13
CA ASP A 117 3.81 -6.85 10.32
C ASP A 117 4.55 -7.43 9.10
N GLY A 118 4.64 -6.67 8.00
CA GLY A 118 5.23 -7.11 6.73
C GLY A 118 4.30 -7.97 5.88
N LYS A 119 3.04 -8.18 6.28
CA LYS A 119 2.04 -8.91 5.48
C LYS A 119 1.73 -8.13 4.21
N PHE A 120 1.53 -8.83 3.10
CA PHE A 120 1.17 -8.23 1.82
C PHE A 120 -0.32 -7.82 1.80
N TYR A 121 -0.60 -6.58 1.39
CA TYR A 121 -1.95 -6.02 1.26
C TYR A 121 -2.37 -5.79 -0.18
N GLY A 122 -1.45 -5.53 -1.09
CA GLY A 122 -1.78 -5.21 -2.48
C GLY A 122 -0.68 -4.44 -3.18
N TYR A 123 -1.02 -3.80 -4.29
CA TYR A 123 -0.08 -3.00 -5.08
C TYR A 123 -0.49 -1.54 -5.16
N LEU A 124 0.50 -0.67 -5.23
CA LEU A 124 0.36 0.75 -5.52
C LEU A 124 1.14 1.08 -6.79
N TYR A 125 0.49 1.75 -7.73
CA TYR A 125 1.11 2.28 -8.95
C TYR A 125 0.98 3.80 -8.95
N HIS A 126 2.06 4.53 -8.70
CA HIS A 126 2.06 6.00 -8.66
C HIS A 126 3.45 6.60 -8.93
N SER A 127 3.47 7.86 -9.35
CA SER A 127 4.66 8.58 -9.82
C SER A 127 5.47 9.21 -8.69
N GLU A 128 4.82 9.94 -7.79
CA GLU A 128 5.51 10.76 -6.81
C GLU A 128 4.67 10.92 -5.54
N GLY A 129 5.28 11.55 -4.53
CA GLY A 129 4.65 11.90 -3.27
C GLY A 129 4.67 10.76 -2.23
N PRO A 130 4.49 11.10 -0.95
CA PRO A 130 4.36 10.08 0.08
C PRO A 130 3.02 9.34 -0.08
N ALA A 131 3.07 8.01 -0.05
CA ALA A 131 1.90 7.18 0.10
C ALA A 131 1.82 6.68 1.56
N ILE A 132 0.82 7.15 2.30
CA ILE A 132 0.67 6.86 3.72
C ILE A 132 -0.42 5.80 3.91
N PHE A 133 -0.05 4.72 4.58
CA PHE A 133 -0.96 3.63 4.95
C PHE A 133 -0.92 3.45 6.46
N LYS A 134 -2.08 3.42 7.12
CA LYS A 134 -2.19 3.21 8.57
C LYS A 134 -3.09 2.04 8.88
N GLN A 135 -2.63 1.14 9.73
CA GLN A 135 -3.44 0.05 10.24
C GLN A 135 -4.54 0.61 11.15
N ILE A 136 -5.78 0.27 10.82
CA ILE A 136 -6.97 0.69 11.58
C ILE A 136 -7.64 -0.49 12.30
N ASP A 137 -7.41 -1.72 11.84
CA ASP A 137 -7.80 -2.96 12.48
C ASP A 137 -6.91 -4.13 11.99
N ASP A 138 -7.16 -5.33 12.52
CA ASP A 138 -6.44 -6.54 12.12
C ASP A 138 -6.75 -6.90 10.66
N GLY A 139 -5.77 -6.67 9.77
CA GLY A 139 -5.91 -6.98 8.36
C GLY A 139 -6.44 -5.83 7.50
N THR A 140 -6.69 -4.64 8.04
CA THR A 140 -7.07 -3.46 7.22
C THR A 140 -6.06 -2.33 7.33
N LEU A 141 -5.59 -1.84 6.18
CA LEU A 141 -4.88 -0.57 6.07
C LEU A 141 -5.80 0.50 5.49
N TYR A 142 -5.82 1.65 6.15
CA TYR A 142 -6.35 2.89 5.61
C TYR A 142 -5.28 3.60 4.78
N ALA A 143 -5.54 3.74 3.49
CA ALA A 143 -4.78 4.53 2.54
C ALA A 143 -5.24 5.99 2.61
N TYR A 144 -4.34 6.88 3.01
CA TYR A 144 -4.58 8.32 2.92
C TYR A 144 -4.53 8.78 1.47
N ASP A 145 -4.91 10.04 1.24
CA ASP A 145 -4.85 10.62 -0.09
C ASP A 145 -3.42 10.72 -0.60
N LEU A 146 -3.26 10.73 -1.91
CA LEU A 146 -2.02 11.14 -2.54
C LEU A 146 -2.03 12.66 -2.64
N GLU A 147 -0.92 13.29 -2.24
CA GLU A 147 -0.77 14.72 -2.40
C GLU A 147 -0.66 15.07 -3.88
N GLU A 148 -1.48 16.01 -4.34
CA GLU A 148 -1.32 16.58 -5.68
C GLU A 148 0.05 17.25 -5.74
N PRO A 149 0.90 16.92 -6.73
CA PRO A 149 2.15 17.63 -6.92
C PRO A 149 1.82 19.11 -7.10
N CYS A 150 2.56 19.94 -6.37
CA CYS A 150 2.48 21.38 -6.47
C CYS A 150 2.55 21.80 -7.94
N GLN A 151 1.46 22.34 -8.49
CA GLN A 151 1.47 22.89 -9.85
C GLN A 151 2.39 24.11 -9.87
N GLY A 152 3.66 23.87 -10.17
CA GLY A 152 4.74 24.84 -10.12
C GLY A 152 4.79 25.74 -11.34
N GLY A 153 3.83 26.64 -11.47
CA GLY A 153 4.03 27.92 -12.15
C GLY A 153 4.17 29.02 -11.11
N TYR A 154 5.35 29.14 -10.47
CA TYR A 154 5.69 30.21 -9.51
C TYR A 154 4.61 30.53 -8.45
N GLY A 155 4.58 29.80 -7.33
CA GLY A 155 3.85 30.30 -6.15
C GLY A 155 3.51 29.28 -5.06
N ASN A 156 4.41 29.15 -4.08
CA ASN A 156 4.12 28.88 -2.67
C ASN A 156 3.24 27.65 -2.32
N CYS A 157 3.84 26.46 -2.30
CA CYS A 157 3.33 25.35 -1.50
C CYS A 157 3.78 25.48 -0.05
N ARG A 158 3.06 26.30 0.73
CA ARG A 158 3.07 26.22 2.19
C ARG A 158 1.64 26.18 2.69
N GLY A 159 1.30 25.05 3.31
CA GLY A 159 0.14 24.88 4.17
C GLY A 159 -1.08 24.25 3.51
N ARG A 160 -1.20 22.93 3.66
CA ARG A 160 -2.43 22.31 4.14
C ARG A 160 -2.09 21.27 5.18
#